data_AF-F8NTK9-F1
#
_entry.id   AF-F8NTK9-F1
#
_cell.length_a   1.000
_cell.length_b   1.000
_cell.length_c   1.000
_cell.angle_alpha   90.00
_cell.angle_beta   90.00
_cell.angle_gamma   90.00
#
_symmetry.space_group_name_H-M   'P 1'
#
loop_
_entity.id
_entity.type
_entity.pdbx_description
1 polymer ?
#
loop_
_entity_poly.entity_id
_entity_poly.type
_entity_poly.pdbx_seq_one_letter_code
_entity_poly.pdbx_strand_id
1 'polypeptide(L)'
;MTRTRRLGRLAATTLFFFSLLPIPKTVHAGNTTCVGTMLDWYTSAVGESPCMTYQRLRQICDPTYQVPSFRSNTPGDNCDTQLNSCCCNSISWALSMLCMNCQQDVIGGSSNGIDAGVGAYQMYLTDGTMCSSTNQSLPTEIQAAVCNAGIKLDDFLYNLFWGDGACVYTFQTAQEDQVANNNNT
;
A
#
# COMPACT_ATOMS: atom_id res chain seq x y z
N MET A 1 7.95 79.89 41.38
CA MET A 1 8.63 79.42 40.14
C MET A 1 9.52 78.23 40.48
N THR A 2 9.04 76.99 40.33
CA THR A 2 9.91 75.79 40.24
C THR A 2 9.15 74.63 39.62
N ARG A 3 9.84 73.91 38.73
CA ARG A 3 9.44 72.87 37.75
C ARG A 3 8.96 71.55 38.38
N THR A 4 7.87 70.94 37.87
CA THR A 4 7.79 69.87 36.85
C THR A 4 8.24 68.47 37.30
N ARG A 5 7.32 67.48 37.23
CA ARG A 5 7.47 66.21 36.48
C ARG A 5 6.16 65.42 36.49
N ARG A 6 5.52 65.32 35.32
CA ARG A 6 4.45 64.34 35.02
C ARG A 6 5.12 63.01 34.70
N LEU A 7 4.71 61.94 35.37
CA LEU A 7 5.10 60.57 35.03
C LEU A 7 3.98 59.97 34.17
N GLY A 8 4.26 59.79 32.87
CA GLY A 8 3.35 59.12 31.93
C GLY A 8 3.38 57.60 32.14
N ARG A 9 2.22 56.97 32.19
CA ARG A 9 2.07 55.52 32.07
C ARG A 9 1.71 55.20 30.62
N LEU A 10 2.67 54.63 29.89
CA LEU A 10 2.42 53.98 28.60
C LEU A 10 1.82 52.59 28.88
N ALA A 11 0.59 52.37 28.42
CA ALA A 11 -0.01 51.03 28.35
C ALA A 11 0.51 50.35 27.07
N ALA A 12 1.26 49.25 27.24
CA ALA A 12 1.72 48.43 26.13
C ALA A 12 0.62 47.40 25.81
N THR A 13 -0.02 47.56 24.65
CA THR A 13 -1.00 46.60 24.12
C THR A 13 -0.24 45.52 23.35
N THR A 14 -0.12 44.32 23.92
CA THR A 14 0.56 43.19 23.28
C THR A 14 -0.39 42.50 22.30
N LEU A 15 -0.18 42.70 20.99
CA LEU A 15 -0.88 41.95 19.93
C LEU A 15 -0.26 40.55 19.81
N PHE A 16 -0.99 39.51 20.20
CA PHE A 16 -0.63 38.11 19.95
C PHE A 16 -0.91 37.76 18.48
N PHE A 17 0.14 37.73 17.66
CA PHE A 17 0.09 37.11 16.33
C PHE A 17 0.07 35.60 16.50
N PHE A 18 -1.09 34.96 16.32
CA PHE A 18 -1.19 33.51 16.18
C PHE A 18 -0.61 33.12 14.81
N SER A 19 0.66 32.72 14.78
CA SER A 19 1.29 32.14 13.61
C SER A 19 0.64 30.78 13.31
N LEU A 20 -0.08 30.67 12.19
CA LEU A 20 -0.53 29.41 11.62
C LEU A 20 0.71 28.61 11.16
N LEU A 21 1.27 27.80 12.06
CA LEU A 21 2.28 26.81 11.70
C LEU A 21 1.60 25.70 10.87
N PRO A 22 2.13 25.34 9.69
CA PRO A 22 1.63 24.18 8.95
C PRO A 22 1.82 22.93 9.81
N ILE A 23 0.73 22.21 10.05
CA ILE A 23 0.77 20.93 10.76
C ILE A 23 1.63 19.98 9.93
N PRO A 24 2.75 19.44 10.47
CA PRO A 24 3.50 18.42 9.77
C PRO A 24 2.58 17.21 9.59
N LYS A 25 2.26 16.87 8.33
CA LYS A 25 1.67 15.58 8.02
C LYS A 25 2.71 14.54 8.40
N THR A 26 2.53 13.89 9.54
CA THR A 26 3.27 12.68 9.87
C THR A 26 2.89 11.63 8.84
N VAL A 27 3.74 11.44 7.83
CA VAL A 27 3.69 10.25 7.00
C VAL A 27 4.18 9.13 7.88
N HIS A 28 3.26 8.36 8.45
CA HIS A 28 3.63 7.10 9.09
C HIS A 28 4.02 6.13 7.96
N ALA A 29 5.25 5.65 7.99
CA ALA A 29 5.70 4.61 7.07
C ALA A 29 5.24 3.25 7.62
N GLY A 30 4.38 2.53 6.89
CA GLY A 30 4.09 1.13 7.20
C GLY A 30 5.29 0.22 6.94
N ASN A 31 5.14 -1.09 7.18
CA ASN A 31 6.20 -2.08 6.97
C ASN A 31 6.36 -2.42 5.47
N THR A 32 6.85 -1.45 4.70
CA THR A 32 6.89 -1.53 3.24
C THR A 32 8.25 -1.90 2.66
N THR A 33 9.28 -2.07 3.49
CA THR A 33 10.65 -2.37 3.03
C THR A 33 10.85 -3.87 2.94
N CYS A 34 11.39 -4.35 1.81
CA CYS A 34 11.68 -5.77 1.66
C CYS A 34 12.92 -6.18 2.46
N VAL A 35 12.87 -7.36 3.07
CA VAL A 35 14.01 -7.91 3.84
C VAL A 35 15.06 -8.59 2.97
N GLY A 36 14.70 -8.96 1.75
CA GLY A 36 15.57 -9.59 0.76
C GLY A 36 15.41 -8.99 -0.65
N THR A 37 16.16 -9.52 -1.60
CA THR A 37 16.26 -8.99 -2.99
C THR A 37 15.37 -9.73 -3.99
N MET A 38 14.58 -10.72 -3.56
CA MET A 38 13.76 -11.54 -4.46
C MET A 38 12.79 -10.69 -5.29
N LEU A 39 12.32 -9.54 -4.77
CA LEU A 39 11.35 -8.66 -5.43
C LEU A 39 11.99 -7.36 -5.96
N ASP A 40 13.30 -7.35 -6.16
CA ASP A 40 14.02 -6.23 -6.77
C ASP A 40 13.57 -6.00 -8.22
N TRP A 41 13.15 -7.05 -8.94
CA TRP A 41 12.59 -6.92 -10.29
C TRP A 41 11.32 -6.07 -10.27
N TYR A 42 10.43 -6.28 -9.30
CA TYR A 42 9.19 -5.52 -9.15
C TYR A 42 9.54 -4.06 -8.86
N THR A 43 10.45 -3.85 -7.91
CA THR A 43 10.91 -2.50 -7.54
C THR A 43 11.55 -1.79 -8.72
N SER A 44 12.32 -2.50 -9.55
CA SER A 44 12.94 -1.94 -10.76
C SER A 44 11.91 -1.58 -11.83
N ALA A 45 10.85 -2.37 -11.96
CA ALA A 45 9.78 -2.16 -12.94
C ALA A 45 8.83 -1.02 -12.53
N VAL A 46 8.40 -1.04 -11.27
CA VAL A 46 7.32 -0.19 -10.75
C VAL A 46 7.88 1.08 -10.10
N GLY A 47 9.11 1.06 -9.60
CA GLY A 47 9.77 2.17 -8.92
C GLY A 47 9.58 2.19 -7.40
N GLU A 48 8.84 1.23 -6.85
CA GLU A 48 8.59 1.05 -5.41
C GLU A 48 8.39 -0.43 -5.07
N SER A 49 8.50 -0.79 -3.79
CA SER A 49 8.29 -2.17 -3.37
C SER A 49 6.82 -2.58 -3.54
N PRO A 50 6.51 -3.88 -3.70
CA PRO A 50 5.13 -4.33 -3.81
C PRO A 50 4.31 -4.02 -2.55
N CYS A 51 4.93 -3.97 -1.37
CA CYS A 51 4.27 -3.49 -0.16
C CYS A 51 3.90 -2.00 -0.24
N MET A 52 4.76 -1.15 -0.82
CA MET A 52 4.44 0.27 -0.99
C MET A 52 3.27 0.44 -1.96
N THR A 53 3.28 -0.28 -3.09
CA THR A 53 2.17 -0.27 -4.04
C THR A 53 0.87 -0.77 -3.40
N TYR A 54 0.94 -1.86 -2.63
CA TYR A 54 -0.20 -2.37 -1.86
C TYR A 54 -0.75 -1.33 -0.88
N GLN A 55 0.13 -0.68 -0.11
CA GLN A 55 -0.26 0.36 0.83
C GLN A 55 -0.96 1.53 0.12
N ARG A 56 -0.38 2.03 -0.98
CA ARG A 56 -0.92 3.15 -1.74
C ARG A 56 -2.28 2.81 -2.36
N LEU A 57 -2.46 1.58 -2.84
CA LEU A 57 -3.76 1.09 -3.33
C LEU A 57 -4.81 1.10 -2.22
N ARG A 58 -4.50 0.56 -1.02
CA ARG A 58 -5.40 0.60 0.14
C ARG A 58 -5.71 2.02 0.58
N GLN A 59 -4.73 2.93 0.49
CA GLN A 59 -4.85 4.33 0.86
C GLN A 59 -5.79 5.16 -0.01
N ILE A 60 -6.17 4.67 -1.19
CA ILE A 60 -7.26 5.27 -1.98
C ILE A 60 -8.58 5.23 -1.19
N CYS A 61 -8.86 4.13 -0.50
CA CYS A 61 -10.10 3.93 0.26
C CYS A 61 -9.95 4.31 1.73
N ASP A 62 -8.79 4.04 2.32
CA ASP A 62 -8.47 4.36 3.72
C ASP A 62 -7.11 5.07 3.79
N PRO A 63 -7.09 6.42 3.78
CA PRO A 63 -5.86 7.20 3.83
C PRO A 63 -4.97 6.95 5.06
N THR A 64 -5.51 6.30 6.10
CA THR A 64 -4.77 5.95 7.32
C THR A 64 -4.17 4.54 7.28
N TYR A 65 -4.56 3.73 6.30
CA TYR A 65 -4.06 2.37 6.13
C TYR A 65 -2.53 2.36 6.04
N GLN A 66 -1.94 1.47 6.82
CA GLN A 66 -0.53 1.17 6.79
C GLN A 66 -0.37 -0.33 6.68
N VAL A 67 0.58 -0.75 5.85
CA VAL A 67 0.94 -2.15 5.74
C VAL A 67 1.45 -2.63 7.10
N PRO A 68 0.78 -3.62 7.74
CA PRO A 68 1.25 -4.19 8.98
C PRO A 68 2.46 -5.10 8.74
N SER A 69 3.01 -5.66 9.81
CA SER A 69 3.83 -6.87 9.69
C SER A 69 2.92 -8.05 9.36
N PHE A 70 3.09 -8.62 8.17
CA PHE A 70 2.28 -9.71 7.65
C PHE A 70 2.51 -10.98 8.46
N ARG A 71 1.46 -11.81 8.54
CA ARG A 71 1.55 -13.15 9.14
C ARG A 71 2.44 -14.04 8.28
N SER A 72 3.10 -15.00 8.92
CA SER A 72 3.88 -16.04 8.23
C SER A 72 3.01 -17.07 7.49
N ASN A 73 1.73 -17.16 7.85
CA ASN A 73 0.76 -18.04 7.21
C ASN A 73 -0.12 -17.24 6.26
N THR A 74 -0.44 -17.81 5.10
CA THR A 74 -1.33 -17.20 4.12
C THR A 74 -2.79 -17.22 4.58
N PRO A 75 -3.53 -16.11 4.41
CA PRO A 75 -3.09 -14.83 3.85
C PRO A 75 -2.33 -13.98 4.89
N GLY A 76 -1.32 -13.22 4.45
CA GLY A 76 -0.52 -12.37 5.34
C GLY A 76 -1.28 -11.17 5.92
N ASP A 77 -2.22 -10.61 5.16
CA ASP A 77 -3.15 -9.53 5.53
C ASP A 77 -4.60 -9.92 5.18
N ASN A 78 -5.60 -9.13 5.60
CA ASN A 78 -7.00 -9.27 5.20
C ASN A 78 -7.55 -7.99 4.56
N CYS A 79 -8.59 -8.17 3.74
CA CYS A 79 -9.43 -7.09 3.27
C CYS A 79 -10.62 -6.90 4.23
N ASP A 80 -10.33 -6.38 5.42
CA ASP A 80 -11.27 -6.25 6.55
C ASP A 80 -11.73 -4.80 6.81
N THR A 81 -11.33 -3.86 5.96
CA THR A 81 -11.74 -2.45 6.08
C THR A 81 -13.16 -2.23 5.58
N GLN A 82 -13.90 -1.31 6.20
CA GLN A 82 -15.28 -0.98 5.82
C GLN A 82 -15.40 -0.51 4.36
N LEU A 83 -14.40 0.24 3.87
CA LEU A 83 -14.28 0.63 2.46
C LEU A 83 -13.34 -0.36 1.75
N ASN A 84 -13.92 -1.45 1.25
CA ASN A 84 -13.16 -2.61 0.75
C ASN A 84 -12.99 -2.65 -0.78
N SER A 85 -13.51 -1.68 -1.53
CA SER A 85 -13.36 -1.65 -3.00
C SER A 85 -11.89 -1.63 -3.46
N CYS A 86 -11.00 -1.04 -2.67
CA CYS A 86 -9.56 -1.03 -2.94
C CYS A 86 -8.87 -2.37 -2.66
N CYS A 87 -9.49 -3.28 -1.91
CA CYS A 87 -8.88 -4.55 -1.53
C CYS A 87 -9.63 -5.80 -1.98
N CYS A 88 -10.91 -5.69 -2.34
CA CYS A 88 -11.74 -6.78 -2.84
C CYS A 88 -11.58 -6.98 -4.34
N ASN A 89 -10.35 -7.27 -4.74
CA ASN A 89 -10.02 -7.57 -6.12
C ASN A 89 -8.75 -8.43 -6.18
N SER A 90 -8.57 -9.15 -7.29
CA SER A 90 -7.44 -10.07 -7.44
C SER A 90 -6.09 -9.34 -7.53
N ILE A 91 -6.07 -8.09 -8.00
CA ILE A 91 -4.86 -7.26 -8.09
C ILE A 91 -4.33 -6.95 -6.69
N SER A 92 -5.20 -6.53 -5.78
CA SER A 92 -4.88 -6.27 -4.38
C SER A 92 -4.45 -7.55 -3.66
N TRP A 93 -5.08 -8.68 -3.97
CA TRP A 93 -4.65 -9.98 -3.47
C TRP A 93 -3.23 -10.34 -3.93
N ALA A 94 -2.94 -10.20 -5.22
CA ALA A 94 -1.61 -10.43 -5.79
C ALA A 94 -0.55 -9.54 -5.13
N LEU A 95 -0.83 -8.24 -5.01
CA LEU A 95 0.03 -7.29 -4.31
C LEU A 95 0.25 -7.65 -2.84
N SER A 96 -0.78 -8.14 -2.14
CA SER A 96 -0.63 -8.60 -0.76
C SER A 96 0.30 -9.81 -0.66
N MET A 97 0.21 -10.76 -1.59
CA MET A 97 1.09 -11.94 -1.61
C MET A 97 2.54 -11.57 -1.95
N LEU A 98 2.76 -10.63 -2.87
CA LEU A 98 4.07 -10.07 -3.14
C LEU A 98 4.58 -9.28 -1.92
N CYS A 99 3.73 -8.54 -1.22
CA CYS A 99 4.12 -7.85 0.01
C CYS A 99 4.50 -8.82 1.13
N MET A 100 3.77 -9.93 1.28
CA MET A 100 4.13 -10.99 2.22
C MET A 100 5.52 -11.54 1.92
N ASN A 101 5.80 -11.86 0.65
CA ASN A 101 7.11 -12.31 0.20
C ASN A 101 8.20 -11.24 0.42
N CYS A 102 7.90 -9.96 0.19
CA CYS A 102 8.78 -8.83 0.48
C CYS A 102 9.19 -8.80 1.97
N GLN A 103 8.26 -9.03 2.89
CA GLN A 103 8.52 -8.97 4.34
C GLN A 103 9.11 -10.26 4.92
N GLN A 104 8.77 -11.42 4.37
CA GLN A 104 9.06 -12.74 4.97
C GLN A 104 10.20 -13.48 4.29
N ASP A 105 10.50 -13.20 3.01
CA ASP A 105 11.56 -13.91 2.30
C ASP A 105 12.94 -13.32 2.62
N VAL A 106 13.57 -13.91 3.63
CA VAL A 106 14.90 -13.55 4.10
C VAL A 106 15.99 -13.99 3.12
N ILE A 107 17.11 -13.26 3.10
CA ILE A 107 18.29 -13.60 2.31
C ILE A 107 18.73 -15.05 2.64
N GLY A 108 18.71 -15.94 1.63
CA GLY A 108 18.99 -17.38 1.79
C GLY A 108 17.77 -18.26 2.02
N GLY A 109 16.56 -17.71 1.91
CA GLY A 109 15.27 -18.40 1.92
C GLY A 109 14.98 -19.21 0.66
N SER A 110 13.74 -19.70 0.55
CA SER A 110 13.26 -20.43 -0.63
C SER A 110 13.31 -19.53 -1.86
N SER A 111 13.98 -19.95 -2.94
CA SER A 111 14.00 -19.21 -4.21
C SER A 111 12.62 -18.99 -4.83
N ASN A 112 11.63 -19.74 -4.34
CA ASN A 112 10.26 -19.74 -4.84
C ASN A 112 9.33 -18.85 -4.01
N GLY A 113 9.78 -18.26 -2.89
CA GLY A 113 8.89 -17.51 -2.02
C GLY A 113 7.84 -18.37 -1.31
N ILE A 114 6.78 -17.71 -0.82
CA ILE A 114 5.63 -18.29 -0.12
C ILE A 114 4.42 -18.28 -1.06
N ASP A 115 3.94 -19.47 -1.36
CA ASP A 115 2.71 -19.69 -2.11
C ASP A 115 1.49 -19.75 -1.20
N ALA A 116 0.33 -19.33 -1.73
CA ALA A 116 -0.95 -19.48 -1.07
C ALA A 116 -1.67 -20.75 -1.54
N GLY A 117 -2.12 -21.55 -0.58
CA GLY A 117 -2.95 -22.72 -0.86
C GLY A 117 -4.36 -22.36 -1.35
N VAL A 118 -5.06 -23.36 -1.86
CA VAL A 118 -6.48 -23.26 -2.27
C VAL A 118 -7.32 -22.64 -1.15
N GLY A 119 -8.20 -21.71 -1.51
CA GLY A 119 -9.06 -21.01 -0.55
C GLY A 119 -8.43 -19.78 0.13
N ALA A 120 -7.13 -19.52 -0.06
CA ALA A 120 -6.45 -18.41 0.62
C ALA A 120 -6.96 -17.03 0.16
N TYR A 121 -7.31 -16.88 -1.12
CA TYR A 121 -7.96 -15.66 -1.60
C TYR A 121 -9.30 -15.42 -0.90
N GLN A 122 -10.11 -16.46 -0.71
CA GLN A 122 -11.39 -16.35 0.01
C GLN A 122 -11.16 -16.00 1.49
N MET A 123 -10.12 -16.54 2.12
CA MET A 123 -9.71 -16.12 3.47
C MET A 123 -9.27 -14.65 3.50
N TYR A 124 -8.52 -14.19 2.48
CA TYR A 124 -8.08 -12.80 2.36
C TYR A 124 -9.27 -11.83 2.25
N LEU A 125 -10.29 -12.19 1.48
CA LEU A 125 -11.51 -11.38 1.29
C LEU A 125 -12.38 -11.27 2.55
N THR A 126 -12.04 -11.97 3.65
CA THR A 126 -12.80 -12.03 4.90
C THR A 126 -14.09 -12.86 4.75
N ASP A 127 -14.04 -14.12 5.20
CA ASP A 127 -15.14 -15.11 5.37
C ASP A 127 -16.46 -14.87 4.59
N GLY A 128 -16.34 -14.60 3.28
CA GLY A 128 -17.44 -14.50 2.31
C GLY A 128 -18.49 -13.41 2.51
N THR A 129 -18.41 -12.58 3.56
CA THR A 129 -19.54 -11.74 4.00
C THR A 129 -19.37 -10.25 3.72
N MET A 130 -18.16 -9.76 3.43
CA MET A 130 -17.88 -8.33 3.41
C MET A 130 -17.77 -7.70 2.00
N CYS A 131 -17.56 -8.46 0.92
CA CYS A 131 -17.47 -7.83 -0.40
C CYS A 131 -17.72 -8.70 -1.63
N SER A 132 -18.07 -8.02 -2.73
CA SER A 132 -18.14 -8.58 -4.08
C SER A 132 -16.82 -8.35 -4.81
N SER A 133 -16.03 -9.41 -4.98
CA SER A 133 -14.69 -9.33 -5.57
C SER A 133 -14.73 -8.99 -7.07
N THR A 134 -13.87 -8.07 -7.49
CA THR A 134 -13.60 -7.81 -8.92
C THR A 134 -12.30 -8.51 -9.32
N ASN A 135 -12.36 -9.54 -10.15
CA ASN A 135 -11.15 -10.29 -10.54
C ASN A 135 -10.58 -9.76 -11.86
N GLN A 136 -9.26 -9.81 -11.99
CA GLN A 136 -8.50 -9.38 -13.17
C GLN A 136 -8.72 -7.91 -13.57
N SER A 137 -9.26 -7.12 -12.65
CA SER A 137 -9.60 -5.72 -12.87
C SER A 137 -9.81 -5.00 -11.53
N LEU A 138 -9.81 -3.68 -11.59
CA LEU A 138 -10.25 -2.82 -10.50
C LEU A 138 -11.65 -2.27 -10.82
N PRO A 139 -12.47 -1.96 -9.80
CA PRO A 139 -13.64 -1.13 -10.00
C PRO A 139 -13.27 0.18 -10.70
N THR A 140 -14.11 0.68 -11.61
CA THR A 140 -13.80 1.83 -12.48
C THR A 140 -13.34 3.06 -11.69
N GLU A 141 -13.99 3.35 -10.56
CA GLU A 141 -13.62 4.48 -9.70
C GLU A 141 -12.23 4.31 -9.06
N ILE A 142 -11.88 3.07 -8.68
CA ILE A 142 -10.57 2.74 -8.12
C ILE A 142 -9.50 2.80 -9.20
N GLN A 143 -9.78 2.30 -10.40
CA GLN A 143 -8.86 2.42 -11.54
C GLN A 143 -8.54 3.89 -11.85
N ALA A 144 -9.56 4.76 -11.89
CA ALA A 144 -9.36 6.19 -12.10
C ALA A 144 -8.55 6.83 -10.96
N ALA A 145 -8.80 6.45 -9.70
CA ALA A 145 -8.06 6.93 -8.55
C ALA A 145 -6.58 6.49 -8.57
N VAL A 146 -6.30 5.24 -8.95
CA VAL A 146 -4.93 4.71 -9.16
C VAL A 146 -4.18 5.57 -10.18
N CYS A 147 -4.80 5.85 -11.33
CA CYS A 147 -4.22 6.71 -12.35
C CYS A 147 -3.95 8.13 -11.83
N ASN A 148 -4.93 8.74 -11.13
CA ASN A 148 -4.79 10.09 -10.58
C ASN A 148 -3.73 10.19 -9.47
N ALA A 149 -3.55 9.11 -8.69
CA ALA A 149 -2.55 9.02 -7.63
C ALA A 149 -1.15 8.65 -8.15
N GLY A 150 -0.99 8.39 -9.46
CA GLY A 150 0.28 7.95 -10.05
C GLY A 150 0.77 6.63 -9.46
N ILE A 151 -0.14 5.72 -9.12
CA ILE A 151 0.20 4.37 -8.66
C ILE A 151 0.40 3.52 -9.92
N LYS A 152 1.60 2.99 -10.09
CA LYS A 152 1.92 2.11 -11.21
C LYS A 152 1.56 0.68 -10.82
N LEU A 153 0.70 0.06 -11.62
CA LEU A 153 0.36 -1.36 -11.53
C LEU A 153 0.87 -2.00 -12.81
N ASP A 154 1.75 -3.01 -12.69
CA ASP A 154 2.27 -3.73 -13.85
C ASP A 154 1.20 -4.68 -14.42
N ASP A 155 1.22 -4.91 -15.73
CA ASP A 155 0.16 -5.59 -16.48
C ASP A 155 -0.05 -7.04 -16.01
N PHE A 156 1.00 -7.69 -15.49
CA PHE A 156 0.87 -9.05 -14.96
C PHE A 156 -0.21 -9.14 -13.86
N LEU A 157 -0.39 -8.08 -13.06
CA LEU A 157 -1.38 -8.04 -11.97
C LEU A 157 -2.82 -8.18 -12.49
N TYR A 158 -3.09 -7.74 -13.72
CA TYR A 158 -4.41 -7.84 -14.34
C TYR A 158 -4.67 -9.23 -14.92
N ASN A 159 -3.62 -9.97 -15.29
CA ASN A 159 -3.76 -11.32 -15.81
C ASN A 159 -3.79 -12.39 -14.71
N LEU A 160 -3.29 -12.03 -13.52
CA LEU A 160 -3.12 -12.96 -12.40
C LEU A 160 -4.42 -13.25 -11.65
N PHE A 161 -5.00 -14.44 -11.88
CA PHE A 161 -6.11 -14.94 -11.08
C PHE A 161 -6.26 -16.46 -11.18
N TRP A 162 -6.24 -17.15 -10.03
CA TRP A 162 -6.57 -18.57 -9.94
C TRP A 162 -7.98 -18.71 -9.33
N GLY A 163 -8.88 -19.36 -10.07
CA GLY A 163 -10.30 -19.47 -9.70
C GLY A 163 -10.56 -20.26 -8.41
N ASP A 164 -9.63 -21.09 -7.98
CA ASP A 164 -9.65 -21.82 -6.70
C ASP A 164 -9.10 -21.00 -5.52
N GLY A 165 -8.67 -19.77 -5.77
CA GLY A 165 -8.12 -18.87 -4.76
C GLY A 165 -6.72 -19.22 -4.28
N ALA A 166 -6.04 -20.16 -4.95
CA ALA A 166 -4.61 -20.37 -4.77
C ALA A 166 -3.83 -19.14 -5.29
N CYS A 167 -2.57 -19.05 -4.87
CA CYS A 167 -1.60 -18.12 -5.44
C CYS A 167 -0.26 -18.84 -5.47
N VAL A 168 0.02 -19.56 -6.56
CA VAL A 168 1.32 -20.19 -6.77
C VAL A 168 2.18 -19.13 -7.43
N TYR A 169 2.93 -18.39 -6.63
CA TYR A 169 3.84 -17.39 -7.14
C TYR A 169 5.26 -17.73 -6.72
N THR A 170 5.90 -18.55 -7.55
CA THR A 170 7.35 -18.55 -7.60
C THR A 170 7.82 -17.24 -8.25
N PHE A 171 8.90 -16.65 -7.75
CA PHE A 171 9.63 -15.54 -8.39
C PHE A 171 9.71 -15.69 -9.92
N GLN A 172 9.88 -16.93 -10.38
CA GLN A 172 9.97 -17.29 -11.79
C GLN A 172 8.69 -16.97 -12.57
N THR A 173 7.49 -17.32 -12.09
CA THR A 173 6.24 -16.99 -12.82
C THR A 173 6.03 -15.47 -12.91
N ALA A 174 6.43 -14.72 -11.87
CA ALA A 174 6.21 -13.27 -11.84
C ALA A 174 7.15 -12.56 -12.80
N GLN A 175 8.41 -13.01 -12.81
CA GLN A 175 9.43 -12.56 -13.74
C GLN A 175 9.12 -13.02 -15.18
N GLU A 176 8.64 -14.23 -15.41
CA GLU A 176 8.28 -14.73 -16.74
C GLU A 176 7.11 -13.95 -17.32
N ASP A 177 6.04 -13.70 -16.55
CA ASP A 177 4.92 -12.86 -17.00
C ASP A 177 5.38 -11.43 -17.26
N GLN A 178 6.22 -10.88 -16.38
CA GLN A 178 6.76 -9.54 -16.60
C GLN A 178 7.63 -9.49 -17.85
N VAL A 179 8.54 -10.44 -18.07
CA VAL A 179 9.40 -10.50 -19.27
C VAL A 179 8.59 -10.73 -20.53
N ALA A 180 7.56 -11.56 -20.49
CA ALA A 180 6.67 -11.81 -21.63
C ALA A 180 5.89 -10.55 -22.03
N ASN A 181 5.53 -9.69 -21.07
CA ASN A 181 4.73 -8.49 -21.28
C ASN A 181 5.56 -7.18 -21.36
N ASN A 182 6.83 -7.19 -20.95
CA ASN A 182 7.76 -6.04 -20.98
C ASN A 182 8.17 -5.57 -22.39
N ASN A 183 7.59 -6.13 -23.46
CA ASN A 183 7.89 -5.74 -24.83
C ASN A 183 6.91 -4.68 -25.37
N ASN A 184 6.15 -4.00 -24.51
CA ASN A 184 5.17 -2.98 -24.92
C ASN A 184 5.01 -1.80 -23.93
N THR A 185 6.13 -1.24 -23.45
CA THR A 185 6.14 0.08 -22.80
C THR A 185 6.67 1.17 -23.72
#